data_AF-A0A1E7W8H6-F1
#
_entry.id   AF-A0A1E7W8H6-F1
#
_cell.length_a   1.000
_cell.length_b   1.000
_cell.length_c   1.000
_cell.angle_alpha   90.00
_cell.angle_beta   90.00
_cell.angle_gamma   90.00
#
_symmetry.space_group_name_H-M   'P 1'
#
loop_
_entity.id
_entity.type
_entity.pdbx_description
1 polymer ?
#
loop_
_entity_poly.entity_id
_entity_poly.type
_entity_poly.pdbx_seq_one_letter_code
_entity_poly.pdbx_strand_id
1 'polypeptide(L)'
;MKRTLIGFGLAGMLLFALAWLLSFAQPQLVAAGLNQAIALQVERQIGQHAAALPHPEQAQRAESATKAAARGAYDAWRRMAPPAVQDKLAAKVDTVRANVTAKLLREWRIFTACNALAFAVLALTAALRGRNALQLLLPAVTLTLAVAITAGLYLFNQNWLHTVVFNQYTSWAYSGYLLATALWMADILLNRARVTTQLVSGTLDTVGAVISP
;
A
#
# COMPACT_ATOMS: atom_id res chain seq x y z
N MET A 1 -13.28 -26.85 -12.12
CA MET A 1 -13.43 -25.62 -11.29
C MET A 1 -12.85 -25.72 -9.88
N LYS A 2 -13.10 -26.79 -9.09
CA LYS A 2 -12.49 -26.89 -7.73
C LYS A 2 -10.95 -26.81 -7.75
N ARG A 3 -10.29 -27.64 -8.59
CA ARG A 3 -8.82 -27.67 -8.72
C ARG A 3 -8.23 -26.35 -9.19
N THR A 4 -8.91 -25.63 -10.09
CA THR A 4 -8.46 -24.34 -10.61
C THR A 4 -8.52 -23.25 -9.53
N LEU A 5 -9.56 -23.23 -8.69
CA LEU A 5 -9.66 -22.29 -7.57
C LEU A 5 -8.61 -22.57 -6.48
N ILE A 6 -8.36 -23.84 -6.16
CA ILE A 6 -7.30 -24.21 -5.22
C ILE A 6 -5.93 -23.79 -5.77
N GLY A 7 -5.66 -24.11 -7.04
CA GLY A 7 -4.42 -23.70 -7.70
C GLY A 7 -4.23 -22.19 -7.71
N PHE A 8 -5.30 -21.43 -7.98
CA PHE A 8 -5.29 -19.97 -7.92
C PHE A 8 -4.98 -19.44 -6.51
N GLY A 9 -5.68 -19.96 -5.48
CA GLY A 9 -5.43 -19.59 -4.09
C GLY A 9 -4.01 -19.92 -3.64
N LEU A 10 -3.49 -21.10 -4.01
CA LEU A 10 -2.11 -21.49 -3.71
C LEU A 10 -1.09 -20.63 -4.44
N ALA A 11 -1.31 -20.31 -5.71
CA ALA A 11 -0.42 -19.44 -6.49
C ALA A 11 -0.35 -18.03 -5.87
N GLY A 12 -1.49 -17.45 -5.51
CA GLY A 12 -1.55 -16.16 -4.81
C GLY A 12 -0.86 -16.22 -3.44
N MET A 13 -1.14 -17.25 -2.64
CA MET A 13 -0.51 -17.47 -1.34
C MET A 13 1.02 -17.56 -1.48
N LEU A 14 1.52 -18.36 -2.42
CA LEU A 14 2.95 -18.53 -2.66
C LEU A 14 3.60 -17.24 -3.13
N LEU A 15 3.00 -16.52 -4.08
CA LEU A 15 3.51 -15.23 -4.55
C LEU A 15 3.71 -14.25 -3.39
N PHE A 16 2.68 -14.08 -2.55
CA PHE A 16 2.73 -13.15 -1.43
C PHE A 16 3.61 -13.63 -0.27
N ALA A 17 3.63 -14.93 0.01
CA ALA A 17 4.52 -15.51 1.03
C ALA A 17 5.99 -15.37 0.62
N LEU A 18 6.32 -15.59 -0.65
CA LEU A 18 7.67 -15.38 -1.17
C LEU A 18 8.07 -13.90 -1.10
N ALA A 19 7.18 -12.98 -1.50
CA ALA A 19 7.44 -11.55 -1.37
C ALA A 19 7.63 -11.11 0.09
N TRP A 20 6.87 -11.70 1.01
CA TRP A 20 7.00 -11.47 2.45
C TRP A 20 8.35 -11.99 2.97
N LEU A 21 8.71 -13.24 2.67
CA LEU A 21 9.99 -13.84 3.06
C LEU A 21 11.18 -13.08 2.48
N LEU A 22 11.10 -12.67 1.21
CA LEU A 22 12.13 -11.88 0.55
C LEU A 22 12.40 -10.57 1.29
N SER A 23 11.36 -9.96 1.87
CA SER A 23 11.51 -8.73 2.65
C SER A 23 12.31 -8.91 3.95
N PHE A 24 12.40 -10.13 4.49
CA PHE A 24 13.23 -10.47 5.65
C PHE A 24 14.61 -10.97 5.23
N ALA A 25 14.68 -11.78 4.17
CA ALA A 25 15.94 -12.33 3.67
C ALA A 25 16.84 -11.28 3.01
N GLN A 26 16.25 -10.36 2.23
CA GLN A 26 16.94 -9.35 1.45
C GLN A 26 16.25 -7.98 1.56
N PRO A 27 16.19 -7.38 2.78
CA PRO A 27 15.50 -6.12 3.02
C PRO A 27 16.04 -4.98 2.14
N GLN A 28 17.33 -5.00 1.82
CA GLN A 28 17.98 -4.01 0.96
C GLN A 28 17.45 -4.02 -0.49
N LEU A 29 17.14 -5.20 -1.05
CA LEU A 29 16.61 -5.28 -2.42
C LEU A 29 15.17 -4.77 -2.47
N VAL A 30 14.35 -5.19 -1.51
CA VAL A 30 12.96 -4.72 -1.42
C VAL A 30 12.93 -3.22 -1.18
N ALA A 31 13.75 -2.69 -0.28
CA ALA A 31 13.88 -1.27 -0.04
C ALA A 31 14.35 -0.51 -1.29
N ALA A 32 15.35 -1.01 -2.00
CA ALA A 32 15.82 -0.40 -3.24
C ALA A 32 14.71 -0.34 -4.31
N GLY A 33 13.97 -1.43 -4.50
CA GLY A 33 12.85 -1.49 -5.43
C GLY A 33 11.71 -0.53 -5.06
N LEU A 34 11.34 -0.47 -3.78
CA LEU A 34 10.32 0.47 -3.29
C LEU A 34 10.76 1.92 -3.47
N ASN A 35 12.01 2.24 -3.14
CA ASN A 35 12.56 3.58 -3.31
C ASN A 35 12.60 4.00 -4.79
N GLN A 36 12.93 3.08 -5.72
CA GLN A 36 12.89 3.35 -7.16
C GLN A 36 11.46 3.59 -7.65
N ALA A 37 10.48 2.78 -7.23
CA ALA A 37 9.09 2.96 -7.61
C ALA A 37 8.54 4.31 -7.12
N ILE A 38 8.86 4.70 -5.89
CA ILE A 38 8.49 6.00 -5.33
C ILE A 38 9.17 7.13 -6.09
N ALA A 39 10.46 7.00 -6.40
CA ALA A 39 11.19 8.03 -7.16
C ALA A 39 10.56 8.28 -8.54
N LEU A 40 10.23 7.21 -9.26
CA LEU A 40 9.53 7.31 -10.56
C LEU A 40 8.16 7.98 -10.42
N GLN A 41 7.42 7.68 -9.36
CA GLN A 41 6.11 8.29 -9.14
C GLN A 41 6.21 9.76 -8.75
N VAL A 42 7.18 10.13 -7.91
CA VAL A 42 7.46 11.53 -7.56
C VAL A 42 7.84 12.31 -8.82
N GLU A 43 8.68 11.75 -9.69
CA GLU A 43 9.04 12.38 -10.96
C GLU A 43 7.82 12.58 -11.87
N ARG A 44 6.95 11.57 -11.98
CA ARG A 44 5.69 11.69 -12.73
C ARG A 44 4.77 12.76 -12.15
N GLN A 45 4.61 12.83 -10.83
CA GLN A 45 3.78 13.82 -10.15
C GLN A 45 4.31 15.24 -10.39
N ILE A 46 5.62 15.43 -10.27
CA ILE A 46 6.26 16.72 -10.57
C ILE A 46 6.02 17.10 -12.04
N GLY A 47 6.21 16.17 -12.98
CA GLY A 47 5.98 16.42 -14.40
C GLY A 47 4.53 16.80 -14.72
N GLN A 48 3.56 16.12 -14.10
CA GLN A 48 2.14 16.43 -14.27
C GLN A 48 1.78 17.83 -13.70
N HIS A 49 2.30 18.17 -12.53
CA HIS A 49 2.09 19.49 -11.94
C HIS A 49 2.78 20.60 -12.75
N ALA A 50 3.98 20.36 -13.28
CA ALA A 50 4.68 21.30 -14.14
C ALA A 50 3.95 21.53 -15.48
N ALA A 51 3.37 20.48 -16.07
CA ALA A 51 2.61 20.56 -17.32
C ALA A 51 1.25 21.28 -17.17
N ALA A 52 0.69 21.29 -15.96
CA ALA A 52 -0.57 22.00 -15.66
C ALA A 52 -0.41 23.53 -15.53
N LEU A 53 0.82 24.05 -15.56
CA LEU A 53 1.08 25.49 -15.47
C LEU A 53 0.86 26.19 -16.83
N PRO A 54 0.35 27.44 -16.85
CA PRO A 54 -0.02 28.16 -18.08
C PRO A 54 1.12 28.34 -19.11
N HIS A 55 2.38 28.30 -18.66
CA HIS A 55 3.57 28.39 -19.49
C HIS A 55 4.59 27.31 -19.09
N PRO A 56 4.44 26.06 -19.56
CA PRO A 56 5.23 24.92 -19.09
C PRO A 56 6.74 25.09 -19.37
N GLU A 57 7.14 25.71 -20.49
CA GLU A 57 8.55 26.00 -20.77
C GLU A 57 9.16 27.01 -19.80
N GLN A 58 8.41 28.04 -19.41
CA GLN A 58 8.88 29.06 -18.48
C GLN A 58 8.91 28.51 -17.05
N ALA A 59 7.92 27.70 -16.68
CA ALA A 59 7.89 26.99 -15.40
C ALA A 59 9.07 26.02 -15.28
N GLN A 60 9.39 25.26 -16.34
CA GLN A 60 10.49 24.31 -16.33
C GLN A 60 11.86 25.00 -16.32
N ARG A 61 12.02 26.14 -17.01
CA ARG A 61 13.22 26.99 -16.92
C ARG A 61 13.36 27.62 -15.53
N ALA A 62 12.28 28.12 -14.94
CA ALA A 62 12.29 28.67 -13.59
C ALA A 62 12.61 27.59 -12.55
N GLU A 63 12.05 26.38 -12.69
CA GLU A 63 12.27 25.24 -11.81
C GLU A 63 13.71 24.70 -11.92
N SER A 64 14.24 24.57 -13.13
CA SER A 64 15.64 24.15 -13.33
C SER A 64 16.62 25.20 -12.81
N ALA A 65 16.33 26.49 -12.99
CA ALA A 65 17.11 27.59 -12.41
C ALA A 65 17.05 27.59 -10.88
N THR A 66 15.87 27.40 -10.27
CA THR A 66 15.74 27.29 -8.81
C THR A 66 16.41 26.03 -8.26
N LYS A 67 16.30 24.88 -8.94
CA LYS A 67 17.02 23.65 -8.56
C LYS A 67 18.53 23.86 -8.63
N ALA A 68 19.03 24.51 -9.68
CA ALA A 68 20.45 24.84 -9.83
C ALA A 68 20.92 25.82 -8.74
N ALA A 69 20.14 26.86 -8.44
CA ALA A 69 20.42 27.81 -7.37
C ALA A 69 20.39 27.14 -5.99
N ALA A 70 19.42 26.25 -5.73
CA ALA A 70 19.34 25.48 -4.49
C ALA A 70 20.53 24.53 -4.32
N ARG A 71 20.96 23.86 -5.39
CA ARG A 71 22.19 23.04 -5.38
C ARG A 71 23.43 23.89 -5.10
N GLY A 72 23.57 25.01 -5.78
CA GLY A 72 24.69 25.93 -5.57
C GLY A 72 24.73 26.50 -4.14
N ALA A 73 23.57 26.87 -3.58
CA ALA A 73 23.45 27.34 -2.20
C ALA A 73 23.80 26.24 -1.19
N TYR A 74 23.37 25.00 -1.44
CA TYR A 74 23.74 23.84 -0.62
C TYR A 74 25.25 23.56 -0.68
N ASP A 75 25.85 23.60 -1.87
CA ASP A 75 27.29 23.38 -2.05
C ASP A 75 28.13 24.50 -1.42
N ALA A 76 27.66 25.74 -1.48
CA ALA A 76 28.28 26.88 -0.81
C ALA A 76 28.18 26.75 0.72
N TRP A 77 26.99 26.43 1.23
CA TRP A 77 26.77 26.16 2.65
C TRP A 77 27.66 25.01 3.14
N ARG A 78 27.77 23.92 2.37
CA ARG A 78 28.62 22.77 2.69
C ARG A 78 30.10 23.15 2.78
N ARG A 79 30.58 24.09 1.98
CA ARG A 79 31.96 24.59 2.07
C ARG A 79 32.20 25.47 3.30
N MET A 80 31.17 26.19 3.75
CA MET A 80 31.27 27.13 4.88
C MET A 80 30.96 26.47 6.24
N ALA A 81 30.18 25.38 6.24
CA ALA A 81 29.77 24.69 7.46
C ALA A 81 30.96 23.95 8.11
N PRO A 82 31.17 24.12 9.43
CA PRO A 82 32.18 23.35 10.16
C PRO A 82 31.96 21.84 9.99
N PRO A 83 33.02 21.00 9.98
CA PRO A 83 32.90 19.55 9.82
C PRO A 83 31.87 18.92 10.77
N ALA A 84 31.85 19.35 12.03
CA ALA A 84 30.88 18.87 13.02
C ALA A 84 29.40 19.10 12.64
N VAL A 85 29.10 20.18 11.90
CA VAL A 85 27.74 20.47 11.41
C VAL A 85 27.42 19.62 10.19
N GLN A 86 28.39 19.37 9.31
CA GLN A 86 28.23 18.47 8.16
C GLN A 86 27.97 17.03 8.62
N ASP A 87 28.74 16.55 9.61
CA ASP A 87 28.59 15.22 10.18
C ASP A 87 27.22 15.05 10.84
N LYS A 88 26.77 16.07 11.58
CA LYS A 88 25.43 16.07 12.20
C LYS A 88 24.31 16.06 11.15
N LEU A 89 24.47 16.77 10.04
CA LEU A 89 23.52 16.75 8.94
C LEU A 89 23.51 15.40 8.22
N ALA A 90 24.69 14.85 7.91
CA ALA A 90 24.83 13.54 7.30
C ALA A 90 24.19 12.45 8.17
N ALA A 91 24.51 12.44 9.47
CA ALA A 91 23.89 11.54 10.43
C ALA A 91 22.36 11.70 10.48
N LYS A 92 21.84 12.93 10.38
CA LYS A 92 20.40 13.18 10.35
C LYS A 92 19.76 12.65 9.06
N VAL A 93 20.40 12.87 7.90
CA VAL A 93 19.95 12.35 6.60
C VAL A 93 19.92 10.83 6.62
N ASP A 94 20.97 10.19 7.14
CA ASP A 94 21.05 8.73 7.26
C ASP A 94 19.97 8.19 8.19
N THR A 95 19.73 8.87 9.31
CA THR A 95 18.63 8.53 10.23
C THR A 95 17.28 8.63 9.54
N VAL A 96 17.02 9.70 8.78
CA VAL A 96 15.75 9.86 8.03
C VAL A 96 15.61 8.77 6.98
N ARG A 97 16.66 8.47 6.21
CA ARG A 97 16.65 7.43 5.17
C ARG A 97 16.40 6.04 5.78
N ALA A 98 17.04 5.74 6.91
CA ALA A 98 16.83 4.50 7.65
C ALA A 98 15.39 4.39 8.15
N ASN A 99 14.83 5.47 8.69
CA ASN A 99 13.44 5.51 9.16
C ASN A 99 12.43 5.30 8.03
N VAL A 100 12.62 5.99 6.90
CA VAL A 100 11.82 5.82 5.68
C VAL A 100 11.87 4.36 5.24
N THR A 101 13.07 3.81 5.06
CA THR A 101 13.26 2.42 4.63
C THR A 101 12.61 1.42 5.58
N ALA A 102 12.78 1.59 6.89
CA ALA A 102 12.19 0.71 7.90
C ALA A 102 10.65 0.77 7.89
N LYS A 103 10.06 1.96 7.66
CA LYS A 103 8.61 2.11 7.52
C LYS A 103 8.09 1.47 6.24
N LEU A 104 8.72 1.72 5.10
CA LEU A 104 8.35 1.11 3.82
C LEU A 104 8.37 -0.42 3.90
N LEU A 105 9.46 -0.99 4.46
CA LEU A 105 9.58 -2.44 4.62
C LEU A 105 8.50 -3.02 5.54
N ARG A 106 8.17 -2.31 6.63
CA ARG A 106 7.07 -2.72 7.52
C ARG A 106 5.73 -2.72 6.79
N GLU A 107 5.41 -1.68 6.04
CA GLU A 107 4.15 -1.61 5.28
C GLU A 107 4.07 -2.71 4.21
N TRP A 108 5.17 -2.92 3.48
CA TRP A 108 5.31 -4.02 2.52
C TRP A 108 5.07 -5.39 3.17
N ARG A 109 5.66 -5.63 4.36
CA ARG A 109 5.48 -6.87 5.12
C ARG A 109 4.05 -7.09 5.53
N ILE A 110 3.38 -6.06 6.05
CA ILE A 110 1.98 -6.18 6.46
C ILE A 110 1.11 -6.49 5.24
N PHE A 111 1.29 -5.74 4.15
CA PHE A 111 0.54 -5.95 2.91
C PHE A 111 0.71 -7.37 2.35
N THR A 112 1.95 -7.83 2.22
CA THR A 112 2.24 -9.17 1.68
C THR A 112 1.77 -10.29 2.61
N ALA A 113 1.91 -10.15 3.94
CA ALA A 113 1.41 -11.14 4.89
C ALA A 113 -0.11 -11.27 4.86
N CYS A 114 -0.83 -10.14 4.90
CA CYS A 114 -2.29 -10.14 4.87
C CYS A 114 -2.83 -10.78 3.59
N ASN A 115 -2.23 -10.45 2.44
CA ASN A 115 -2.62 -11.04 1.16
C ASN A 115 -2.29 -12.54 1.08
N ALA A 116 -1.13 -12.97 1.58
CA ALA A 116 -0.78 -14.39 1.65
C ALA A 116 -1.81 -15.18 2.47
N LEU A 117 -2.19 -14.66 3.65
CA LEU A 117 -3.22 -15.26 4.50
C LEU A 117 -4.59 -15.31 3.82
N ALA A 118 -5.00 -14.23 3.17
CA ALA A 118 -6.28 -14.17 2.48
C ALA A 118 -6.38 -15.21 1.34
N PHE A 119 -5.32 -15.36 0.54
CA PHE A 119 -5.24 -16.38 -0.49
C PHE A 119 -5.13 -17.81 0.09
N ALA A 120 -4.47 -17.98 1.24
CA ALA A 120 -4.44 -19.27 1.95
C ALA A 120 -5.85 -19.69 2.41
N VAL A 121 -6.63 -18.76 2.97
CA VAL A 121 -8.03 -19.00 3.36
C VAL A 121 -8.88 -19.35 2.13
N LEU A 122 -8.69 -18.68 0.99
CA LEU A 122 -9.36 -19.03 -0.26
C LEU A 122 -9.01 -20.44 -0.73
N ALA A 123 -7.73 -20.82 -0.73
CA ALA A 123 -7.29 -22.15 -1.11
C ALA A 123 -7.88 -23.23 -0.19
N LEU A 124 -7.85 -22.99 1.13
CA LEU A 124 -8.39 -23.90 2.13
C LEU A 124 -9.90 -24.07 1.99
N THR A 125 -10.65 -22.97 1.85
CA THR A 125 -12.10 -23.02 1.65
C THR A 125 -12.49 -23.72 0.35
N ALA A 126 -11.77 -23.49 -0.74
CA ALA A 126 -11.97 -24.21 -2.00
C ALA A 126 -11.65 -25.72 -1.87
N ALA A 127 -10.66 -26.09 -1.08
CA ALA A 127 -10.32 -27.48 -0.79
C ALA A 127 -11.44 -28.18 0.02
N LEU A 128 -11.94 -27.52 1.06
CA LEU A 128 -12.93 -28.07 2.00
C LEU A 128 -14.37 -28.09 1.45
N ARG A 129 -14.81 -27.06 0.71
CA ARG A 129 -16.22 -26.89 0.29
C ARG A 129 -16.48 -27.11 -1.21
N GLY A 130 -15.78 -28.07 -1.81
CA GLY A 130 -15.70 -28.31 -3.26
C GLY A 130 -16.99 -28.48 -4.09
N ARG A 131 -18.18 -28.41 -3.48
CA ARG A 131 -19.49 -28.56 -4.13
C ARG A 131 -20.05 -27.24 -4.71
N ASN A 132 -19.61 -26.07 -4.21
CA ASN A 132 -20.10 -24.74 -4.64
C ASN A 132 -19.01 -23.85 -5.24
N ALA A 133 -18.25 -24.36 -6.21
CA ALA A 133 -17.10 -23.65 -6.79
C ALA A 133 -17.45 -22.29 -7.42
N LEU A 134 -18.64 -22.12 -8.00
CA LEU A 134 -19.09 -20.85 -8.56
C LEU A 134 -19.25 -19.74 -7.50
N GLN A 135 -19.70 -20.09 -6.29
CA GLN A 135 -19.84 -19.13 -5.19
C GLN A 135 -18.49 -18.65 -4.65
N LEU A 136 -17.42 -19.44 -4.82
CA LEU A 136 -16.04 -19.08 -4.43
C LEU A 136 -15.30 -18.24 -5.48
N LEU A 137 -15.83 -18.18 -6.71
CA LEU A 137 -15.27 -17.38 -7.79
C LEU A 137 -15.42 -15.89 -7.51
N LEU A 138 -16.58 -15.49 -6.97
CA LEU A 138 -16.85 -14.10 -6.60
C LEU A 138 -15.84 -13.58 -5.55
N PRO A 139 -15.62 -14.26 -4.40
CA PRO A 139 -14.55 -13.92 -3.46
C PRO A 139 -13.15 -13.89 -4.07
N ALA A 140 -12.81 -14.85 -4.94
CA ALA A 140 -11.49 -14.88 -5.58
C ALA A 140 -11.25 -13.63 -6.45
N VAL A 141 -12.25 -13.24 -7.24
CA VAL A 141 -12.21 -12.02 -8.06
C VAL A 141 -12.18 -10.78 -7.17
N THR A 142 -13.05 -10.70 -6.16
CA THR A 142 -13.07 -9.58 -5.20
C THR A 142 -11.73 -9.42 -4.51
N LEU A 143 -11.11 -10.51 -4.05
CA LEU A 143 -9.81 -10.47 -3.39
C LEU A 143 -8.74 -9.93 -4.33
N THR A 144 -8.70 -10.46 -5.57
CA THR A 144 -7.73 -10.06 -6.59
C THR A 144 -7.88 -8.60 -6.98
N LEU A 145 -9.11 -8.15 -7.20
CA LEU A 145 -9.41 -6.75 -7.49
C LEU A 145 -9.09 -5.85 -6.30
N ALA A 146 -9.40 -6.27 -5.07
CA ALA A 146 -9.05 -5.52 -3.87
C ALA A 146 -7.54 -5.33 -3.76
N VAL A 147 -6.74 -6.40 -3.94
CA VAL A 147 -5.27 -6.32 -3.96
C VAL A 147 -4.79 -5.38 -5.06
N ALA A 148 -5.30 -5.53 -6.28
CA ALA A 148 -4.85 -4.73 -7.43
C ALA A 148 -5.21 -3.24 -7.27
N ILE A 149 -6.45 -2.94 -6.87
CA ILE A 149 -6.91 -1.57 -6.66
C ILE A 149 -6.15 -0.93 -5.50
N THR A 150 -5.97 -1.65 -4.40
CA THR A 150 -5.29 -1.08 -3.22
C THR A 150 -3.80 -0.87 -3.46
N ALA A 151 -3.11 -1.82 -4.09
CA ALA A 151 -1.74 -1.65 -4.51
C ALA A 151 -1.61 -0.48 -5.51
N GLY A 152 -2.54 -0.38 -6.45
CA GLY A 152 -2.57 0.71 -7.44
C GLY A 152 -2.81 2.07 -6.79
N LEU A 153 -3.80 2.20 -5.91
CA LEU A 153 -4.08 3.45 -5.20
C LEU A 153 -2.92 3.86 -4.30
N TYR A 154 -2.33 2.92 -3.58
CA TYR A 154 -1.16 3.19 -2.74
C TYR A 154 0.04 3.67 -3.58
N LEU A 155 0.36 2.98 -4.68
CA LEU A 155 1.49 3.35 -5.54
C LEU A 155 1.25 4.63 -6.34
N PHE A 156 0.05 4.85 -6.89
CA PHE A 156 -0.18 5.90 -7.89
C PHE A 156 -0.93 7.13 -7.34
N ASN A 157 -1.82 6.95 -6.37
CA ASN A 157 -2.67 8.03 -5.85
C ASN A 157 -2.10 8.69 -4.59
N GLN A 158 -1.02 8.14 -4.02
CA GLN A 158 -0.38 8.73 -2.84
C GLN A 158 0.50 9.91 -3.22
N ASN A 159 0.38 11.03 -2.48
CA ASN A 159 1.34 12.12 -2.56
C ASN A 159 2.63 11.69 -1.86
N TRP A 160 3.52 11.07 -2.63
CA TRP A 160 4.76 10.49 -2.12
C TRP A 160 5.72 11.54 -1.59
N LEU A 161 5.76 12.72 -2.22
CA LEU A 161 6.59 13.83 -1.76
C LEU A 161 6.19 14.22 -0.33
N HIS A 162 4.90 14.46 -0.10
CA HIS A 162 4.39 14.78 1.23
C HIS A 162 4.59 13.62 2.22
N THR A 163 4.29 12.38 1.80
CA THR A 163 4.45 11.19 2.63
C THR A 163 5.88 11.00 3.13
N VAL A 164 6.86 11.13 2.24
CA VAL A 164 8.28 10.95 2.58
C VAL A 164 8.80 12.11 3.43
N VAL A 165 8.45 13.36 3.08
CA VAL A 165 8.92 14.55 3.81
C VAL A 165 8.29 14.66 5.20
N PHE A 166 6.99 14.43 5.31
CA PHE A 166 6.26 14.55 6.58
C PHE A 166 6.11 13.23 7.33
N ASN A 167 6.71 12.15 6.82
CA ASN A 167 6.73 10.84 7.46
C ASN A 167 5.31 10.29 7.77
N GLN A 168 4.32 10.69 6.97
CA GLN A 168 2.90 10.34 7.11
C GLN A 168 2.57 9.09 6.31
N TYR A 169 3.00 7.95 6.85
CA TYR A 169 2.69 6.64 6.31
C TYR A 169 1.32 6.17 6.82
N THR A 170 0.43 5.78 5.92
CA THR A 170 -0.99 5.44 6.19
C THR A 170 -1.16 4.05 6.84
N SER A 171 -0.25 3.65 7.72
CA SER A 171 -0.02 2.24 8.08
C SER A 171 -1.15 1.63 8.92
N TRP A 172 -1.67 2.35 9.92
CA TRP A 172 -2.52 1.75 10.96
C TRP A 172 -4.01 1.80 10.63
N ALA A 173 -4.49 2.93 10.11
CA ALA A 173 -5.88 3.06 9.70
C ALA A 173 -6.22 2.09 8.55
N TYR A 174 -5.31 1.94 7.60
CA TYR A 174 -5.48 1.03 6.46
C TYR A 174 -5.40 -0.44 6.87
N SER A 175 -4.49 -0.81 7.79
CA SER A 175 -4.41 -2.18 8.32
C SER A 175 -5.65 -2.54 9.16
N GLY A 176 -6.18 -1.60 9.95
CA GLY A 176 -7.43 -1.77 10.68
C GLY A 176 -8.63 -1.96 9.73
N TYR A 177 -8.70 -1.18 8.66
CA TYR A 177 -9.70 -1.33 7.62
C TYR A 177 -9.62 -2.68 6.92
N LEU A 178 -8.43 -3.09 6.46
CA LEU A 178 -8.22 -4.39 5.82
C LEU A 178 -8.55 -5.56 6.75
N LEU A 179 -8.19 -5.47 8.03
CA LEU A 179 -8.57 -6.48 9.03
C LEU A 179 -10.09 -6.55 9.19
N ALA A 180 -10.77 -5.41 9.29
CA ALA A 180 -12.23 -5.36 9.36
C ALA A 180 -12.88 -5.96 8.11
N THR A 181 -12.40 -5.61 6.90
CA THR A 181 -12.88 -6.19 5.64
C THR A 181 -12.61 -7.69 5.56
N ALA A 182 -11.44 -8.15 6.01
CA ALA A 182 -11.10 -9.56 6.03
C ALA A 182 -11.99 -10.34 7.02
N LEU A 183 -12.27 -9.80 8.20
CA LEU A 183 -13.20 -10.37 9.17
C LEU A 183 -14.63 -10.42 8.62
N TRP A 184 -15.06 -9.36 7.92
CA TRP A 184 -16.37 -9.31 7.26
C TRP A 184 -16.48 -10.36 6.15
N MET A 185 -15.45 -10.48 5.30
CA MET A 185 -15.39 -11.55 4.30
C MET A 185 -15.33 -12.94 4.95
N ALA A 186 -14.62 -13.09 6.08
CA ALA A 186 -14.56 -14.34 6.82
C ALA A 186 -15.93 -14.73 7.36
N ASP A 187 -16.76 -13.79 7.83
CA ASP A 187 -18.14 -14.07 8.23
C ASP A 187 -18.98 -14.56 7.04
N ILE A 188 -18.92 -13.86 5.91
CA ILE A 188 -19.66 -14.26 4.69
C ILE A 188 -19.24 -15.67 4.24
N LEU A 189 -17.95 -15.95 4.21
CA LEU A 189 -17.39 -17.18 3.64
C LEU A 189 -17.44 -18.37 4.59
N LEU A 190 -17.02 -18.17 5.83
CA LEU A 190 -16.85 -19.25 6.81
C LEU A 190 -18.13 -19.45 7.62
N ASN A 191 -18.74 -18.34 8.07
CA ASN A 191 -19.90 -18.32 8.94
C ASN A 191 -21.25 -18.17 8.19
N ARG A 192 -21.23 -18.33 6.85
CA ARG A 192 -22.41 -18.21 5.97
C ARG A 192 -23.16 -16.89 6.14
N ALA A 193 -22.42 -15.79 6.32
CA ALA A 193 -22.95 -14.44 6.50
C ALA A 193 -23.83 -14.24 7.75
N ARG A 194 -23.77 -15.12 8.76
CA ARG A 194 -24.67 -15.05 9.92
C ARG A 194 -24.55 -13.72 10.68
N VAL A 195 -23.34 -13.21 10.91
CA VAL A 195 -23.15 -11.93 11.61
C VAL A 195 -23.57 -10.77 10.71
N THR A 196 -23.21 -10.83 9.43
CA THR A 196 -23.59 -9.84 8.42
C THR A 196 -25.11 -9.71 8.31
N THR A 197 -25.83 -10.84 8.25
CA THR A 197 -27.30 -10.87 8.21
C THR A 197 -27.88 -10.30 9.49
N GLN A 198 -27.37 -10.67 10.67
CA GLN A 198 -27.87 -10.11 11.94
C GLN A 198 -27.69 -8.59 12.03
N LEU A 199 -26.56 -8.06 11.58
CA LEU A 199 -26.30 -6.62 11.56
C LEU A 199 -27.24 -5.90 10.60
N VAL A 200 -27.39 -6.41 9.37
CA VAL A 200 -28.28 -5.81 8.36
C VAL A 200 -29.73 -5.86 8.80
N SER A 201 -30.20 -7.02 9.29
CA SER A 201 -31.55 -7.17 9.83
C SER A 201 -31.80 -6.20 10.98
N GLY A 202 -30.89 -6.12 11.95
CA GLY A 202 -31.02 -5.19 13.08
C GLY A 202 -31.11 -3.72 12.64
N THR A 203 -30.30 -3.30 11.67
CA THR A 203 -30.39 -1.93 11.13
C THR A 203 -31.71 -1.66 10.40
N LEU A 204 -32.20 -2.63 9.62
CA LEU A 204 -33.47 -2.52 8.90
C LEU A 204 -34.66 -2.49 9.85
N ASP A 205 -34.63 -3.29 10.92
CA ASP A 205 -35.67 -3.31 11.95
C ASP A 205 -35.74 -1.96 12.70
N THR A 206 -34.56 -1.38 13.00
CA THR A 206 -34.47 -0.06 13.64
C THR A 206 -35.00 1.06 12.73
N VAL A 207 -34.67 1.02 11.44
CA VAL A 207 -35.15 1.99 10.44
C VAL A 207 -36.65 1.81 10.19
N GLY A 208 -37.14 0.57 10.10
CA GLY A 208 -38.56 0.25 9.95
C GLY A 208 -39.40 0.75 11.13
N ALA A 209 -38.90 0.61 12.36
CA ALA A 209 -39.55 1.11 13.57
C ALA A 209 -39.67 2.64 13.62
N VAL A 210 -38.79 3.38 12.92
CA VAL A 210 -38.84 4.85 12.84
C VAL A 210 -39.80 5.34 11.75
N ILE A 211 -39.98 4.55 10.69
CA ILE A 211 -40.81 4.91 9.52
C ILE A 211 -42.27 4.46 9.68
N SER A 212 -42.54 3.44 10.49
CA SER A 212 -43.88 2.98 10.84
C SER A 212 -44.21 3.32 12.31
N PRO A 213 -44.65 4.56 12.61
CA PRO A 213 -45.26 4.87 13.91
C PRO A 213 -46.64 4.20 14.08
#